data_AF-A0A3S1CJ04-F1
#
_entry.id   AF-A0A3S1CJ04-F1
#
_cell.length_a   1.000
_cell.length_b   1.000
_cell.length_c   1.000
_cell.angle_alpha   90.00
_cell.angle_beta   90.00
_cell.angle_gamma   90.00
#
_symmetry.space_group_name_H-M   'P 1'
#
loop_
_entity.id
_entity.type
_entity.pdbx_description
1 polymer ?
#
loop_
_entity_poly.entity_id
_entity_poly.type
_entity_poly.pdbx_seq_one_letter_code
_entity_poly.pdbx_strand_id
1 'polypeptide(L)'
;MLLSALQAKSRFLTVLLAFGVLLQLPSTAQETQNQELIPFFDNEDNPVPLNFPPGQQLDISPPAPKLNIFDKDVLKACGAIGSNVLPNQFKQLLRKYPDVLEKIQRTVGGEIRPGRKRRSDFLQDLTNIWFQRKGFEHIFCGEIYNAKDIGGLHFYGRYLQLQQQGIGGRLPNNQKNQEVVPGVIYTMGVVIKQPNRTVTDVIKGYGYLSNAEEMLIDVTKIFKQQGNNEGACIYNVRDNDTGKTFPTVFVRREGAIITYYPDATPKGANCKGSL
;
A
#
# COMPACT_ATOMS: atom_id res chain seq x y z
N MET A 1 -31.90 5.98 -85.79
CA MET A 1 -33.17 5.58 -86.44
C MET A 1 -33.46 4.13 -86.08
N LEU A 2 -34.68 3.92 -85.58
CA LEU A 2 -35.49 2.70 -85.59
C LEU A 2 -35.05 1.44 -84.82
N LEU A 3 -35.97 1.11 -83.90
CA LEU A 3 -36.25 -0.16 -83.24
C LEU A 3 -36.19 -1.37 -84.19
N SER A 4 -35.87 -2.52 -83.61
CA SER A 4 -36.69 -3.73 -83.73
C SER A 4 -36.35 -4.73 -82.63
N ALA A 5 -37.38 -5.11 -81.88
CA ALA A 5 -37.38 -6.17 -80.88
C ALA A 5 -37.68 -7.52 -81.55
N LEU A 6 -37.20 -8.65 -81.00
CA LEU A 6 -37.91 -9.94 -80.98
C LEU A 6 -37.23 -11.01 -80.11
N GLN A 7 -37.95 -11.36 -79.05
CA GLN A 7 -38.25 -12.70 -78.48
C GLN A 7 -37.14 -13.73 -78.15
N ALA A 8 -37.05 -13.94 -76.82
CA ALA A 8 -37.31 -15.19 -76.09
C ALA A 8 -36.53 -16.47 -76.41
N LYS A 9 -35.83 -16.99 -75.40
CA LYS A 9 -36.03 -18.37 -74.90
C LYS A 9 -35.45 -18.52 -73.49
N SER A 10 -36.36 -18.80 -72.56
CA SER A 10 -36.09 -19.27 -71.21
C SER A 10 -35.37 -20.62 -71.27
N ARG A 11 -34.26 -20.74 -70.56
CA ARG A 11 -33.76 -22.01 -70.03
C ARG A 11 -33.29 -21.77 -68.60
N PHE A 12 -34.02 -22.40 -67.69
CA PHE A 12 -33.65 -22.65 -66.31
C PHE A 12 -32.19 -23.09 -66.22
N LEU A 13 -31.37 -22.32 -65.51
CA LEU A 13 -30.11 -22.80 -64.97
C LEU A 13 -30.03 -22.38 -63.50
N THR A 14 -30.25 -23.37 -62.66
CA THR A 14 -30.12 -23.34 -61.21
C THR A 14 -28.67 -22.98 -60.85
N VAL A 15 -28.44 -21.76 -60.35
CA VAL A 15 -27.15 -21.37 -59.77
C VAL A 15 -27.29 -21.40 -58.25
N LEU A 16 -26.55 -22.34 -57.66
CA LEU A 16 -26.39 -22.50 -56.22
C LEU A 16 -25.83 -21.22 -55.60
N LEU A 17 -26.59 -20.65 -54.65
CA LEU A 17 -26.11 -19.64 -53.70
C LEU A 17 -25.08 -20.27 -52.77
N ALA A 18 -23.79 -20.05 -53.04
CA ALA A 18 -22.74 -20.27 -52.07
C ALA A 18 -22.76 -19.13 -51.05
N PHE A 19 -23.52 -19.31 -49.97
CA PHE A 19 -23.38 -18.50 -48.75
C PHE A 19 -22.00 -18.79 -48.16
N GLY A 20 -21.06 -17.87 -48.35
CA GLY A 20 -19.82 -17.82 -47.58
C GLY A 20 -20.16 -17.52 -46.12
N VAL A 21 -20.22 -18.58 -45.31
CA VAL A 21 -20.27 -18.50 -43.86
C VAL A 21 -18.98 -17.86 -43.40
N LEU A 22 -19.05 -16.58 -43.00
CA LEU A 22 -18.04 -16.00 -42.12
C LEU A 22 -18.06 -16.82 -40.83
N LEU A 23 -17.08 -17.71 -40.69
CA LEU A 23 -16.74 -18.33 -39.42
C LEU A 23 -16.29 -17.21 -38.48
N GLN A 24 -17.24 -16.67 -37.72
CA GLN A 24 -16.95 -15.92 -36.51
C GLN A 24 -16.27 -16.90 -35.55
N LEU A 25 -14.95 -16.87 -35.53
CA LEU A 25 -14.17 -17.45 -34.44
C LEU A 25 -14.76 -16.88 -33.15
N PRO A 26 -15.15 -17.72 -32.17
CA PRO A 26 -15.51 -17.20 -30.86
C PRO A 26 -14.27 -16.51 -30.32
N SER A 27 -14.32 -15.18 -30.28
CA SER A 27 -13.36 -14.37 -29.56
C SER A 27 -13.51 -14.78 -28.10
N THR A 28 -12.67 -15.72 -27.64
CA THR A 28 -12.45 -15.96 -26.22
C THR A 28 -11.70 -14.74 -25.70
N ALA A 29 -12.41 -13.61 -25.61
CA ALA A 29 -12.10 -12.59 -24.64
C ALA A 29 -12.24 -13.32 -23.31
N GLN A 30 -11.08 -13.73 -22.81
CA GLN A 30 -10.89 -14.36 -21.52
C GLN A 30 -11.62 -13.47 -20.52
N GLU A 31 -12.81 -13.91 -20.08
CA GLU A 31 -13.40 -13.42 -18.86
C GLU A 31 -12.31 -13.56 -17.82
N THR A 32 -11.67 -12.45 -17.46
CA THR A 32 -11.04 -12.30 -16.16
C THR A 32 -12.19 -12.44 -15.19
N GLN A 33 -12.54 -13.69 -14.87
CA GLN A 33 -13.49 -14.02 -13.84
C GLN A 33 -13.07 -13.20 -12.63
N ASN A 34 -13.98 -12.33 -12.24
CA ASN A 34 -13.80 -11.38 -11.17
C ASN A 34 -13.81 -12.18 -9.86
N GLN A 35 -12.78 -13.01 -9.63
CA GLN A 35 -12.60 -13.74 -8.39
C GLN A 35 -12.62 -12.71 -7.28
N GLU A 36 -13.60 -12.84 -6.41
CA GLU A 36 -13.78 -11.96 -5.26
C GLU A 36 -12.48 -11.96 -4.45
N LEU A 37 -11.99 -10.76 -4.14
CA LEU A 37 -10.76 -10.60 -3.37
C LEU A 37 -11.06 -10.95 -1.91
N ILE A 38 -10.21 -11.76 -1.29
CA ILE A 38 -10.31 -12.02 0.15
C ILE A 38 -10.04 -10.70 0.88
N PRO A 39 -10.90 -10.23 1.78
CA PRO A 39 -10.73 -8.93 2.42
C PRO A 39 -9.50 -8.90 3.34
N PHE A 40 -8.89 -7.71 3.47
CA PHE A 40 -7.92 -7.40 4.53
C PHE A 40 -8.61 -7.15 5.87
N PHE A 41 -9.84 -6.64 5.83
CA PHE A 41 -10.65 -6.30 7.00
C PHE A 41 -12.08 -6.80 6.82
N ASP A 42 -12.61 -7.53 7.79
CA ASP A 42 -14.01 -7.94 7.81
C ASP A 42 -14.53 -7.92 9.27
N ASN A 43 -15.69 -8.53 9.54
CA ASN A 43 -16.21 -8.69 10.90
C ASN A 43 -16.52 -10.17 11.19
N GLU A 44 -15.88 -11.08 10.46
CA GLU A 44 -16.10 -12.52 10.55
C GLU A 44 -14.92 -13.17 11.26
N ASP A 45 -15.18 -13.92 12.33
CA ASP A 45 -14.12 -14.72 12.97
C ASP A 45 -13.80 -15.93 12.09
N ASN A 46 -12.81 -15.77 11.20
CA ASN A 46 -12.41 -16.75 10.19
C ASN A 46 -10.96 -17.24 10.40
N PRO A 47 -10.66 -17.89 11.53
CA PRO A 47 -9.29 -18.19 11.93
C PRO A 47 -8.58 -19.10 10.92
N VAL A 48 -7.33 -18.75 10.61
CA VAL A 48 -6.46 -19.51 9.72
C VAL A 48 -5.18 -19.89 10.44
N PRO A 49 -4.52 -21.00 10.05
CA PRO A 49 -3.20 -21.31 10.60
C PRO A 49 -2.17 -20.28 10.16
N LEU A 50 -1.26 -19.94 11.07
CA LEU A 50 -0.23 -18.91 10.90
C LEU A 50 1.18 -19.48 11.10
N ASN A 51 2.18 -18.75 10.59
CA ASN A 51 3.58 -18.99 10.92
C ASN A 51 3.90 -18.49 12.34
N PHE A 52 3.38 -17.31 12.69
CA PHE A 52 3.53 -16.73 14.02
C PHE A 52 2.19 -16.20 14.54
N PRO A 53 1.82 -16.52 15.80
CA PRO A 53 2.50 -17.45 16.71
C PRO A 53 2.39 -18.92 16.26
N PRO A 54 3.42 -19.75 16.49
CA PRO A 54 3.46 -21.13 15.98
C PRO A 54 2.37 -22.00 16.61
N GLY A 55 1.71 -22.80 15.78
CA GLY A 55 0.67 -23.74 16.22
C GLY A 55 -0.67 -23.10 16.58
N GLN A 56 -0.84 -21.79 16.36
CA GLN A 56 -2.12 -21.12 16.57
C GLN A 56 -2.91 -20.96 15.26
N GLN A 57 -4.22 -20.85 15.43
CA GLN A 57 -5.14 -20.40 14.39
C GLN A 57 -5.75 -19.09 14.87
N LEU A 58 -5.56 -18.01 14.11
CA LEU A 58 -6.07 -16.70 14.45
C LEU A 58 -6.71 -16.08 13.20
N ASP A 59 -7.67 -15.20 13.45
CA ASP A 59 -8.20 -14.33 12.43
C ASP A 59 -7.14 -13.28 12.04
N ILE A 60 -6.97 -13.12 10.73
CA ILE A 60 -6.01 -12.19 10.10
C ILE A 60 -6.71 -11.06 9.33
N SER A 61 -8.04 -10.99 9.41
CA SER A 61 -8.87 -9.99 8.74
C SER A 61 -9.61 -9.13 9.79
N PRO A 62 -8.90 -8.36 10.62
CA PRO A 62 -9.53 -7.65 11.74
C PRO A 62 -10.59 -6.66 11.27
N PRO A 63 -11.45 -6.16 12.18
CA PRO A 63 -12.36 -5.06 11.87
C PRO A 63 -11.66 -3.90 11.17
N ALA A 64 -12.36 -3.24 10.26
CA ALA A 64 -11.79 -2.11 9.54
C ALA A 64 -11.42 -0.97 10.50
N PRO A 65 -10.18 -0.44 10.45
CA PRO A 65 -9.78 0.67 11.31
C PRO A 65 -10.51 1.95 10.89
N LYS A 66 -10.76 2.83 11.86
CA LYS A 66 -11.37 4.14 11.60
C LYS A 66 -10.33 5.13 11.11
N LEU A 67 -10.46 5.61 9.88
CA LEU A 67 -9.57 6.65 9.34
C LEU A 67 -9.97 8.03 9.85
N ASN A 68 -9.04 8.75 10.47
CA ASN A 68 -9.22 10.15 10.79
C ASN A 68 -9.08 11.02 9.53
N ILE A 69 -9.27 12.34 9.67
CA ILE A 69 -9.21 13.25 8.51
C ILE A 69 -7.79 13.38 7.94
N PHE A 70 -6.75 13.27 8.77
CA PHE A 70 -5.36 13.34 8.33
C PHE A 70 -4.96 12.08 7.54
N ASP A 71 -5.39 10.90 7.98
CA ASP A 71 -5.21 9.63 7.28
C ASP A 71 -5.77 9.70 5.85
N LYS A 72 -7.00 10.20 5.70
CA LYS A 72 -7.66 10.35 4.38
C LYS A 72 -6.89 11.30 3.47
N ASP A 73 -6.34 12.37 4.03
CA ASP A 73 -5.56 13.35 3.29
C ASP A 73 -4.16 12.83 2.90
N VAL A 74 -3.54 11.98 3.73
CA VAL A 74 -2.33 11.22 3.38
C VAL A 74 -2.62 10.27 2.22
N LEU A 75 -3.73 9.52 2.28
CA LEU A 75 -4.14 8.63 1.18
C LEU A 75 -4.46 9.40 -0.10
N LYS A 76 -5.05 10.60 0.02
CA LYS A 76 -5.26 11.50 -1.12
C LYS A 76 -3.95 11.97 -1.72
N ALA A 77 -2.96 12.31 -0.89
CA ALA A 77 -1.62 12.67 -1.37
C ALA A 77 -0.94 11.49 -2.08
N CYS A 78 -1.12 10.26 -1.58
CA CYS A 78 -0.61 9.04 -2.20
C CYS A 78 -1.23 8.72 -3.58
N GLY A 79 -2.45 9.16 -3.86
CA GLY A 79 -3.12 8.88 -5.14
C GLY A 79 -3.34 7.38 -5.38
N ALA A 80 -3.28 6.93 -6.64
CA ALA A 80 -3.39 5.51 -6.98
C ALA A 80 -2.15 4.71 -6.52
N ILE A 81 -2.28 3.40 -6.32
CA ILE A 81 -1.14 2.52 -5.97
C ILE A 81 -0.02 2.58 -7.01
N GLY A 82 1.22 2.74 -6.54
CA GLY A 82 2.40 2.96 -7.40
C GLY A 82 2.53 4.38 -7.97
N SER A 83 1.70 5.34 -7.54
CA SER A 83 1.90 6.75 -7.88
C SER A 83 3.03 7.37 -7.06
N ASN A 84 3.70 8.38 -7.64
CA ASN A 84 4.70 9.13 -6.90
C ASN A 84 4.08 10.30 -6.14
N VAL A 85 4.59 10.57 -4.93
CA VAL A 85 4.23 11.78 -4.17
C VAL A 85 5.32 12.83 -4.35
N LEU A 86 4.93 14.06 -4.70
CA LEU A 86 5.88 15.16 -4.84
C LEU A 86 6.18 15.80 -3.47
N PRO A 87 7.43 16.20 -3.20
CA PRO A 87 7.80 16.89 -1.96
C PRO A 87 6.93 18.12 -1.65
N ASN A 88 6.48 18.85 -2.68
CA ASN A 88 5.62 20.01 -2.49
C ASN A 88 4.20 19.63 -2.03
N GLN A 89 3.66 18.49 -2.44
CA GLN A 89 2.37 17.99 -1.97
C GLN A 89 2.44 17.66 -0.47
N PHE A 90 3.54 17.04 -0.02
CA PHE A 90 3.78 16.80 1.41
C PHE A 90 3.90 18.10 2.21
N LYS A 91 4.61 19.11 1.68
CA LYS A 91 4.65 20.43 2.32
C LYS A 91 3.28 21.08 2.42
N GLN A 92 2.46 20.99 1.37
CA GLN A 92 1.09 21.51 1.37
C GLN A 92 0.22 20.76 2.40
N LEU A 93 0.35 19.43 2.47
CA LEU A 93 -0.31 18.61 3.48
C LEU A 93 0.04 19.11 4.89
N LEU A 94 1.31 19.23 5.24
CA LEU A 94 1.72 19.69 6.58
C LEU A 94 1.43 21.18 6.86
N ARG A 95 1.23 22.00 5.83
CA ARG A 95 0.70 23.37 5.99
C ARG A 95 -0.79 23.37 6.28
N LYS A 96 -1.55 22.46 5.67
CA LYS A 96 -2.98 22.25 5.94
C LYS A 96 -3.22 21.72 7.36
N TYR A 97 -2.28 20.93 7.90
CA TYR A 97 -2.33 20.37 9.25
C TYR A 97 -1.22 20.95 10.13
N PRO A 98 -1.34 22.23 10.55
CA PRO A 98 -0.29 22.91 11.28
C PRO A 98 0.00 22.26 12.65
N ASP A 99 -0.99 21.65 13.28
CA ASP A 99 -0.87 20.97 14.57
C ASP A 99 -0.04 19.69 14.47
N VAL A 100 -0.19 18.93 13.38
CA VAL A 100 0.64 17.75 13.09
C VAL A 100 2.11 18.17 12.95
N LEU A 101 2.37 19.22 12.15
CA LEU A 101 3.73 19.73 11.98
C LEU A 101 4.33 20.20 13.32
N GLU A 102 3.54 20.89 14.16
CA GLU A 102 4.00 21.33 15.47
C GLU A 102 4.30 20.16 16.41
N LYS A 103 3.44 19.14 16.45
CA LYS A 103 3.67 17.93 17.26
C LYS A 103 4.97 17.24 16.85
N ILE A 104 5.18 17.01 15.55
CA ILE A 104 6.43 16.43 15.04
C ILE A 104 7.62 17.29 15.47
N GLN A 105 7.53 18.61 15.29
CA GLN A 105 8.60 19.55 15.66
C GLN A 105 8.92 19.49 17.15
N ARG A 106 7.91 19.48 18.01
CA ARG A 106 8.07 19.37 19.47
C ARG A 106 8.71 18.03 19.85
N THR A 107 8.26 16.93 19.27
CA THR A 107 8.76 15.57 19.56
C THR A 107 10.27 15.44 19.30
N VAL A 108 10.81 16.14 18.29
CA VAL A 108 12.24 16.09 17.97
C VAL A 108 13.07 17.22 18.57
N GLY A 109 12.51 17.98 19.52
CA GLY A 109 13.22 19.05 20.23
C GLY A 109 13.35 20.35 19.43
N GLY A 110 12.45 20.60 18.48
CA GLY A 110 12.34 21.86 17.74
C GLY A 110 13.08 21.90 16.41
N GLU A 111 14.01 20.97 16.15
CA GLU A 111 14.82 20.95 14.93
C GLU A 111 15.24 19.53 14.53
N ILE A 112 15.29 19.26 13.22
CA ILE A 112 15.91 18.03 12.70
C ILE A 112 17.41 18.26 12.52
N ARG A 113 17.78 19.33 11.83
CA ARG A 113 19.18 19.76 11.62
C ARG A 113 19.57 20.85 12.64
N PRO A 114 20.80 20.82 13.19
CA PRO A 114 21.22 21.80 14.18
C PRO A 114 21.06 23.25 13.71
N GLY A 115 20.49 24.11 14.56
CA GLY A 115 20.30 25.54 14.31
C GLY A 115 19.15 25.90 13.38
N ARG A 116 18.41 24.92 12.85
CA ARG A 116 17.33 25.12 11.87
C ARG A 116 15.93 25.01 12.50
N LYS A 117 15.65 25.86 13.49
CA LYS A 117 14.41 25.86 14.30
C LYS A 117 13.21 26.56 13.69
N ARG A 118 13.42 27.46 12.70
CA ARG A 118 12.31 28.18 12.08
C ARG A 118 11.36 27.19 11.41
N ARG A 119 10.05 27.41 11.52
CA ARG A 119 9.02 26.50 10.98
C ARG A 119 9.24 26.13 9.51
N SER A 120 9.67 27.10 8.68
CA SER A 120 9.98 26.87 7.26
C SER A 120 11.21 25.99 7.06
N ASP A 121 12.27 26.20 7.84
CA ASP A 121 13.47 25.37 7.82
C ASP A 121 13.17 23.95 8.30
N PHE A 122 12.41 23.83 9.38
CA PHE A 122 11.96 22.54 9.91
C PHE A 122 11.14 21.76 8.88
N LEU A 123 10.15 22.40 8.24
CA LEU A 123 9.34 21.75 7.20
C LEU A 123 10.20 21.31 6.01
N GLN A 124 11.19 22.11 5.61
CA GLN A 124 12.13 21.74 4.55
C GLN A 124 12.98 20.52 4.96
N ASP A 125 13.53 20.51 6.17
CA ASP A 125 14.36 19.42 6.67
C ASP A 125 13.54 18.13 6.83
N LEU A 126 12.32 18.24 7.35
CA LEU A 126 11.36 17.14 7.45
C LEU A 126 11.05 16.58 6.06
N THR A 127 10.76 17.44 5.09
CA THR A 127 10.55 17.00 3.70
C THR A 127 11.78 16.26 3.18
N ASN A 128 12.99 16.79 3.40
CA ASN A 128 14.21 16.19 2.87
C ASN A 128 14.43 14.76 3.40
N ILE A 129 14.29 14.55 4.70
CA ILE A 129 14.54 13.22 5.30
C ILE A 129 13.52 12.17 4.85
N TRP A 130 12.29 12.58 4.54
CA TRP A 130 11.21 11.69 4.08
C TRP A 130 11.26 11.40 2.58
N PHE A 131 11.80 12.33 1.77
CA PHE A 131 11.71 12.24 0.30
C PHE A 131 13.04 11.91 -0.37
N GLN A 132 14.20 12.19 0.23
CA GLN A 132 15.51 11.93 -0.38
C GLN A 132 15.68 10.45 -0.77
N ARG A 133 15.05 9.54 -0.03
CA ARG A 133 15.05 8.10 -0.31
C ARG A 133 13.65 7.50 -0.35
N LYS A 134 12.65 8.31 -0.70
CA LYS A 134 11.25 7.90 -0.87
C LYS A 134 10.56 7.25 0.33
N GLY A 135 11.05 7.44 1.56
CA GLY A 135 10.45 6.86 2.76
C GLY A 135 8.94 7.12 2.89
N PHE A 136 8.47 8.32 2.51
CA PHE A 136 7.04 8.65 2.59
C PHE A 136 6.19 7.76 1.65
N GLU A 137 6.60 7.68 0.38
CA GLU A 137 5.95 6.86 -0.64
C GLU A 137 5.98 5.38 -0.26
N HIS A 138 7.15 4.89 0.14
CA HIS A 138 7.35 3.51 0.53
C HIS A 138 6.45 3.14 1.71
N ILE A 139 6.50 3.88 2.82
CA ILE A 139 5.79 3.55 4.06
C ILE A 139 4.27 3.70 3.88
N PHE A 140 3.78 4.83 3.34
CA PHE A 140 2.34 5.15 3.33
C PHE A 140 1.62 4.73 2.05
N CYS A 141 2.28 4.83 0.89
CA CYS A 141 1.59 4.75 -0.41
C CYS A 141 1.72 3.36 -1.04
N GLY A 142 2.85 2.68 -0.83
CA GLY A 142 3.20 1.43 -1.49
C GLY A 142 3.64 1.64 -2.94
N GLU A 143 4.66 0.89 -3.34
CA GLU A 143 5.29 0.95 -4.66
C GLU A 143 5.00 -0.34 -5.43
N ILE A 144 4.84 -0.26 -6.76
CA ILE A 144 4.71 -1.44 -7.61
C ILE A 144 5.99 -1.60 -8.42
N TYR A 145 6.85 -2.53 -8.02
CA TYR A 145 8.10 -2.78 -8.73
C TYR A 145 7.91 -3.73 -9.91
N ASN A 146 7.19 -4.83 -9.69
CA ASN A 146 6.82 -5.78 -10.74
C ASN A 146 5.56 -6.57 -10.33
N ALA A 147 5.22 -7.64 -11.08
CA ALA A 147 4.02 -8.44 -10.82
C ALA A 147 4.06 -9.23 -9.50
N LYS A 148 5.23 -9.41 -8.88
CA LYS A 148 5.43 -10.21 -7.67
C LYS A 148 6.12 -9.45 -6.53
N ASP A 149 6.22 -8.13 -6.66
CA ASP A 149 7.01 -7.31 -5.76
C ASP A 149 6.35 -5.95 -5.55
N ILE A 150 5.92 -5.73 -4.32
CA ILE A 150 5.34 -4.48 -3.85
C ILE A 150 6.35 -3.87 -2.86
N GLY A 151 6.76 -2.63 -3.09
CA GLY A 151 7.60 -1.91 -2.13
C GLY A 151 6.74 -1.34 -1.00
N GLY A 152 7.18 -1.50 0.24
CA GLY A 152 6.58 -0.81 1.38
C GLY A 152 5.18 -1.30 1.73
N LEU A 153 4.19 -0.40 1.70
CA LEU A 153 2.77 -0.68 2.03
C LEU A 153 2.59 -1.03 3.52
N HIS A 154 2.93 -0.09 4.41
CA HIS A 154 2.96 -0.32 5.86
C HIS A 154 1.92 0.46 6.66
N PHE A 155 1.11 1.27 5.98
CA PHE A 155 0.03 2.03 6.58
C PHE A 155 -1.32 1.33 6.39
N TYR A 156 -2.02 0.99 7.48
CA TYR A 156 -3.31 0.27 7.43
C TYR A 156 -4.34 0.99 6.56
N GLY A 157 -4.30 2.34 6.51
CA GLY A 157 -5.25 3.12 5.73
C GLY A 157 -5.15 2.81 4.25
N ARG A 158 -3.96 2.43 3.78
CA ARG A 158 -3.74 2.06 2.38
C ARG A 158 -4.37 0.72 2.04
N TYR A 159 -4.31 -0.26 2.94
CA TYR A 159 -5.02 -1.54 2.78
C TYR A 159 -6.53 -1.30 2.69
N LEU A 160 -7.07 -0.49 3.62
CA LEU A 160 -8.50 -0.21 3.66
C LEU A 160 -8.97 0.48 2.38
N GLN A 161 -8.19 1.46 1.89
CA GLN A 161 -8.49 2.13 0.63
C GLN A 161 -8.50 1.15 -0.56
N LEU A 162 -7.52 0.26 -0.65
CA LEU A 162 -7.42 -0.72 -1.75
C LEU A 162 -8.60 -1.70 -1.72
N GLN A 163 -8.99 -2.16 -0.53
CA GLN A 163 -10.15 -3.02 -0.35
C GLN A 163 -11.45 -2.31 -0.74
N GLN A 164 -11.66 -1.07 -0.28
CA GLN A 164 -12.86 -0.28 -0.61
C GLN A 164 -12.98 0.04 -2.10
N GLN A 165 -11.84 0.12 -2.80
CA GLN A 165 -11.79 0.27 -4.25
C GLN A 165 -12.06 -1.05 -5.00
N GLY A 166 -12.18 -2.17 -4.29
CA GLY A 166 -12.37 -3.50 -4.89
C GLY A 166 -11.14 -4.02 -5.63
N ILE A 167 -9.96 -3.44 -5.38
CA ILE A 167 -8.72 -3.79 -6.09
C ILE A 167 -7.68 -4.46 -5.20
N GLY A 168 -7.81 -4.40 -3.88
CA GLY A 168 -6.86 -5.03 -2.94
C GLY A 168 -7.51 -6.10 -2.08
N GLY A 169 -6.78 -7.18 -1.82
CA GLY A 169 -7.17 -8.21 -0.86
C GLY A 169 -6.00 -9.12 -0.48
N ARG A 170 -6.26 -10.08 0.41
CA ARG A 170 -5.27 -11.05 0.88
C ARG A 170 -4.91 -12.05 -0.21
N LEU A 171 -3.66 -12.45 -0.24
CA LEU A 171 -3.18 -13.57 -1.05
C LEU A 171 -3.67 -14.90 -0.43
N PRO A 172 -4.46 -15.71 -1.15
CA PRO A 172 -4.88 -17.02 -0.66
C PRO A 172 -3.67 -17.96 -0.46
N ASN A 173 -3.83 -18.96 0.40
CA ASN A 173 -2.86 -20.05 0.60
C ASN A 173 -1.45 -19.57 1.00
N ASN A 174 -1.35 -18.52 1.81
CA ASN A 174 -0.09 -17.89 2.22
C ASN A 174 0.27 -18.14 3.70
N GLN A 175 -0.23 -19.20 4.33
CA GLN A 175 -0.13 -19.47 5.78
C GLN A 175 1.30 -19.45 6.32
N LYS A 176 2.27 -19.90 5.52
CA LYS A 176 3.68 -19.96 5.90
C LYS A 176 4.37 -18.60 6.06
N ASN A 177 3.79 -17.52 5.52
CA ASN A 177 4.36 -16.17 5.60
C ASN A 177 3.52 -15.23 6.46
N GLN A 178 2.42 -15.72 7.06
CA GLN A 178 1.50 -14.91 7.83
C GLN A 178 1.92 -14.84 9.30
N GLU A 179 1.96 -13.64 9.85
CA GLU A 179 2.28 -13.37 11.24
C GLU A 179 1.26 -12.40 11.83
N VAL A 180 0.68 -12.74 12.98
CA VAL A 180 -0.35 -11.91 13.62
C VAL A 180 -0.07 -11.75 15.10
N VAL A 181 -0.11 -10.51 15.57
CA VAL A 181 -0.29 -10.17 16.97
C VAL A 181 -1.67 -9.51 17.08
N PRO A 182 -2.71 -10.20 17.61
CA PRO A 182 -4.09 -9.73 17.55
C PRO A 182 -4.28 -8.30 18.06
N GLY A 183 -4.88 -7.48 17.19
CA GLY A 183 -5.14 -6.06 17.43
C GLY A 183 -3.88 -5.19 17.43
N VAL A 184 -2.75 -5.66 16.90
CA VAL A 184 -1.47 -4.94 16.95
C VAL A 184 -0.70 -5.02 15.63
N ILE A 185 -0.32 -6.23 15.18
CA ILE A 185 0.48 -6.44 13.96
C ILE A 185 -0.23 -7.45 13.08
N TYR A 186 -0.32 -7.16 11.79
CA TYR A 186 -0.83 -8.08 10.78
C TYR A 186 0.13 -8.11 9.60
N THR A 187 0.75 -9.27 9.39
CA THR A 187 1.62 -9.57 8.25
C THR A 187 0.97 -10.64 7.40
N MET A 188 0.76 -10.34 6.13
CA MET A 188 0.03 -11.20 5.20
C MET A 188 0.53 -11.05 3.77
N GLY A 189 0.07 -11.96 2.90
CA GLY A 189 0.28 -11.79 1.47
C GLY A 189 -0.81 -10.88 0.90
N VAL A 190 -0.47 -10.13 -0.14
CA VAL A 190 -1.31 -9.09 -0.74
C VAL A 190 -1.51 -9.38 -2.22
N VAL A 191 -2.72 -9.12 -2.71
CA VAL A 191 -3.12 -9.12 -4.12
C VAL A 191 -3.64 -7.73 -4.46
N ILE A 192 -3.17 -7.17 -5.57
CA ILE A 192 -3.63 -5.89 -6.12
C ILE A 192 -4.01 -6.10 -7.59
N LYS A 193 -5.28 -5.87 -7.92
CA LYS A 193 -5.79 -5.83 -9.29
C LYS A 193 -5.53 -4.45 -9.90
N GLN A 194 -4.86 -4.43 -11.05
CA GLN A 194 -4.74 -3.28 -11.92
C GLN A 194 -5.49 -3.59 -13.23
N PRO A 195 -5.87 -2.59 -14.05
CA PRO A 195 -6.69 -2.81 -15.24
C PRO A 195 -6.17 -3.89 -16.21
N ASN A 196 -4.85 -4.11 -16.26
CA ASN A 196 -4.20 -5.03 -17.19
C ASN A 196 -3.35 -6.11 -16.51
N ARG A 197 -3.30 -6.16 -15.18
CA ARG A 197 -2.49 -7.17 -14.47
C ARG A 197 -2.92 -7.34 -13.02
N THR A 198 -2.58 -8.48 -12.46
CA THR A 198 -2.59 -8.71 -11.01
C THR A 198 -1.16 -8.61 -10.50
N VAL A 199 -0.96 -7.85 -9.44
CA VAL A 199 0.29 -7.76 -8.69
C VAL A 199 0.11 -8.48 -7.37
N THR A 200 1.07 -9.27 -6.97
CA THR A 200 1.05 -9.99 -5.69
C THR A 200 2.32 -9.76 -4.92
N ASP A 201 2.26 -9.86 -3.60
CA ASP A 201 3.43 -10.03 -2.75
C ASP A 201 3.10 -11.01 -1.63
N VAL A 202 4.05 -11.87 -1.27
CA VAL A 202 3.82 -12.91 -0.26
C VAL A 202 3.96 -12.37 1.16
N ILE A 203 4.52 -11.17 1.35
CA ILE A 203 4.76 -10.62 2.69
C ILE A 203 4.66 -9.09 2.71
N LYS A 204 3.62 -8.61 3.38
CA LYS A 204 3.41 -7.20 3.70
C LYS A 204 2.77 -7.08 5.08
N GLY A 205 3.24 -6.11 5.85
CA GLY A 205 2.82 -5.91 7.23
C GLY A 205 2.42 -4.47 7.51
N TYR A 206 1.40 -4.31 8.34
CA TYR A 206 1.00 -3.02 8.90
C TYR A 206 0.72 -3.14 10.40
N GLY A 207 0.81 -2.00 11.08
CA GLY A 207 0.50 -1.87 12.49
C GLY A 207 -0.94 -1.44 12.62
N TYR A 208 -1.76 -2.18 13.34
CA TYR A 208 -3.20 -1.89 13.48
C TYR A 208 -3.48 -0.70 14.41
N LEU A 209 -2.49 -0.31 15.21
CA LEU A 209 -2.60 0.75 16.21
C LEU A 209 -1.93 2.07 15.80
N SER A 210 -1.40 2.20 14.58
CA SER A 210 -0.64 3.40 14.17
C SER A 210 -1.29 4.12 13.00
N ASN A 211 -1.96 5.24 13.29
CA ASN A 211 -2.47 6.14 12.27
C ASN A 211 -1.33 6.94 11.59
N ALA A 212 -1.65 7.69 10.54
CA ALA A 212 -0.60 8.35 9.77
C ALA A 212 0.13 9.46 10.53
N GLU A 213 -0.54 10.14 11.46
CA GLU A 213 0.07 11.16 12.31
C GLU A 213 1.10 10.53 13.26
N GLU A 214 0.71 9.45 13.95
CA GLU A 214 1.57 8.69 14.85
C GLU A 214 2.80 8.14 14.12
N MET A 215 2.61 7.52 12.96
CA MET A 215 3.72 7.02 12.14
C MET A 215 4.68 8.14 11.74
N LEU A 216 4.18 9.31 11.32
CA LEU A 216 5.04 10.45 10.99
C LEU A 216 5.85 10.92 12.21
N ILE A 217 5.23 10.99 13.38
CA ILE A 217 5.87 11.40 14.63
C ILE A 217 6.94 10.39 15.04
N ASP A 218 6.59 9.11 15.13
CA ASP A 218 7.49 8.04 15.59
C ASP A 218 8.69 7.88 14.66
N VAL A 219 8.48 7.80 13.34
CA VAL A 219 9.57 7.64 12.38
C VAL A 219 10.51 8.85 12.42
N THR A 220 9.97 10.06 12.53
CA THR A 220 10.80 11.28 12.62
C THR A 220 11.56 11.33 13.94
N LYS A 221 10.96 10.88 15.05
CA LYS A 221 11.60 10.74 16.36
C LYS A 221 12.76 9.75 16.29
N ILE A 222 12.54 8.56 15.76
CA ILE A 222 13.57 7.52 15.61
C ILE A 222 14.71 8.06 14.74
N PHE A 223 14.40 8.71 13.62
CA PHE A 223 15.38 9.34 12.75
C PHE A 223 16.26 10.34 13.50
N LYS A 224 15.67 11.22 14.32
CA LYS A 224 16.42 12.19 15.12
C LYS A 224 17.31 11.50 16.16
N GLN A 225 16.78 10.49 16.84
CA GLN A 225 17.51 9.74 17.88
C GLN A 225 18.72 9.00 17.33
N GLN A 226 18.63 8.47 16.10
CA GLN A 226 19.76 7.80 15.44
C GLN A 226 20.93 8.76 15.16
N GLY A 227 20.69 10.06 15.01
CA GLY A 227 21.73 11.04 14.70
C GLY A 227 22.39 10.75 13.36
N ASN A 228 23.63 10.22 13.38
CA ASN A 228 24.38 9.82 12.20
C ASN A 228 24.46 8.29 12.02
N ASN A 229 23.79 7.51 12.87
CA ASN A 229 23.76 6.06 12.73
C ASN A 229 22.92 5.68 11.51
N GLU A 230 23.49 4.87 10.63
CA GLU A 230 22.85 4.37 9.41
C GLU A 230 22.58 2.86 9.55
N GLY A 231 21.65 2.33 8.75
CA GLY A 231 21.27 0.92 8.75
C GLY A 231 19.88 0.65 9.29
N ALA A 232 19.59 -0.62 9.54
CA ALA A 232 18.34 -1.10 10.10
C ALA A 232 18.45 -1.28 11.62
N CYS A 233 17.39 -0.93 12.35
CA CYS A 233 17.31 -1.16 13.78
C CYS A 233 15.86 -1.39 14.23
N ILE A 234 15.70 -2.03 15.39
CA ILE A 234 14.40 -2.34 15.99
C ILE A 234 14.04 -1.26 17.00
N TYR A 235 12.84 -0.67 16.86
CA TYR A 235 12.28 0.27 17.81
C TYR A 235 10.95 -0.24 18.34
N ASN A 236 10.80 -0.26 19.67
CA ASN A 236 9.56 -0.62 20.32
C ASN A 236 8.64 0.60 20.41
N VAL A 237 7.56 0.60 19.63
CA VAL A 237 6.51 1.63 19.72
C VAL A 237 5.57 1.27 20.85
N ARG A 238 5.19 2.27 21.63
CA ARG A 238 4.12 2.17 22.62
C ARG A 238 2.93 2.98 22.11
N ASP A 239 1.82 2.30 21.86
CA ASP A 239 0.57 2.95 21.55
C ASP A 239 0.03 3.69 22.78
N ASN A 240 -0.39 4.94 22.60
CA ASN A 240 -0.81 5.79 23.71
C ASN A 240 -2.22 5.43 24.20
N ASP A 241 -3.08 4.93 23.32
CA ASP A 241 -4.48 4.67 23.63
C ASP A 241 -4.67 3.33 24.35
N THR A 242 -3.98 2.29 23.89
CA THR A 242 -4.06 0.94 24.46
C THR A 242 -2.94 0.63 25.45
N GLY A 243 -1.86 1.42 25.45
CA GLY A 243 -0.66 1.16 26.23
C GLY A 243 0.17 -0.04 25.76
N LYS A 244 -0.25 -0.73 24.70
CA LYS A 244 0.45 -1.88 24.14
C LYS A 244 1.77 -1.44 23.49
N THR A 245 2.79 -2.27 23.63
CA THR A 245 4.08 -2.09 22.97
C THR A 245 4.25 -3.12 21.88
N PHE A 246 4.81 -2.72 20.75
CA PHE A 246 5.09 -3.61 19.64
C PHE A 246 6.35 -3.21 18.87
N PRO A 247 7.11 -4.19 18.36
CA PRO A 247 8.36 -3.91 17.71
C PRO A 247 8.16 -3.48 16.25
N THR A 248 9.01 -2.57 15.82
CA THR A 248 9.04 -2.02 14.46
C THR A 248 10.47 -2.00 13.96
N VAL A 249 10.65 -2.23 12.66
CA VAL A 249 11.93 -2.09 11.99
C VAL A 249 11.98 -0.72 11.34
N PHE A 250 12.99 0.06 11.69
CA PHE A 250 13.30 1.34 11.06
C PHE A 250 14.59 1.22 10.26
N VAL A 251 14.61 1.80 9.06
CA VAL A 251 15.80 1.80 8.20
C VAL A 251 16.14 3.22 7.78
N ARG A 252 17.40 3.58 7.99
CA ARG A 252 18.00 4.84 7.56
C ARG A 252 19.19 4.61 6.65
N ARG A 253 19.32 5.42 5.61
CA ARG A 253 20.50 5.45 4.74
C ARG A 253 20.75 6.87 4.23
N GLU A 254 22.02 7.28 4.20
CA GLU A 254 22.46 8.57 3.64
C GLU A 254 21.71 9.78 4.23
N GLY A 255 21.42 9.75 5.53
CA GLY A 255 20.71 10.84 6.18
C GLY A 255 19.23 10.93 5.83
N ALA A 256 18.61 9.85 5.36
CA ALA A 256 17.21 9.79 4.97
C ALA A 256 16.52 8.50 5.43
N ILE A 257 15.19 8.58 5.55
CA ILE A 257 14.30 7.48 5.91
C ILE A 257 14.11 6.60 4.67
N ILE A 258 14.38 5.29 4.80
CA ILE A 258 14.11 4.29 3.75
C ILE A 258 12.76 3.64 3.96
N THR A 259 12.56 3.04 5.13
CA THR A 259 11.34 2.32 5.47
C THR A 259 11.14 2.27 6.98
N TYR A 260 9.93 1.96 7.36
CA TYR A 260 9.46 1.72 8.71
C TYR A 260 8.26 0.81 8.65
N TYR A 261 8.30 -0.30 9.40
CA TYR A 261 7.21 -1.27 9.42
C TYR A 261 7.19 -2.07 10.72
N PRO A 262 6.02 -2.50 11.19
CA PRO A 262 5.94 -3.45 12.29
C PRO A 262 6.25 -4.86 11.80
N ASP A 263 6.86 -5.64 12.68
CA ASP A 263 7.26 -7.02 12.44
C ASP A 263 6.96 -7.78 13.72
N ALA A 264 6.37 -8.97 13.66
CA ALA A 264 6.04 -9.73 14.86
C ALA A 264 7.26 -10.48 15.43
N THR A 265 8.26 -10.77 14.58
CA THR A 265 9.45 -11.54 14.96
C THR A 265 10.77 -10.91 14.47
N PRO A 266 10.97 -9.58 14.62
CA PRO A 266 12.12 -8.91 14.05
C PRO A 266 13.42 -9.40 14.69
N LYS A 267 14.47 -9.46 13.87
CA LYS A 267 15.82 -9.83 14.29
C LYS A 267 16.78 -8.71 13.92
N GLY A 268 17.62 -8.30 14.87
CA GLY A 268 18.59 -7.24 14.64
C GLY A 268 18.94 -6.48 15.91
N ALA A 269 19.69 -5.40 15.74
CA ALA A 269 20.05 -4.50 16.83
C ALA A 269 18.92 -3.51 17.14
N ASN A 270 18.79 -3.11 18.39
CA ASN A 270 17.85 -2.07 18.80
C ASN A 270 18.31 -0.70 18.31
N CYS A 271 17.34 0.17 18.00
CA CYS A 271 17.58 1.57 17.70
C CYS A 271 18.14 2.29 18.92
N LYS A 272 19.01 3.28 18.70
CA LYS A 272 19.49 4.13 19.80
C LYS A 272 18.32 4.75 20.57
N GLY A 273 18.29 4.53 21.88
CA GLY A 273 17.23 5.05 22.76
C GLY A 273 15.95 4.21 22.78
N SER A 274 15.92 3.07 22.09
CA SER A 274 14.90 2.05 22.34
C SER A 274 15.24 1.35 23.65
N LEU A 275 14.30 1.38 24.61
CA LEU A 275 14.31 0.55 25.81
C LEU A 275 13.67 -0.81 25.50
#